data_AF-A0A957M5L5-F1
#
_entry.id   AF-A0A957M5L5-F1
#
_cell.length_a   1.000
_cell.length_b   1.000
_cell.length_c   1.000
_cell.angle_alpha   90.00
_cell.angle_beta   90.00
_cell.angle_gamma   90.00
#
_symmetry.space_group_name_H-M   'P 1'
#
loop_
_entity.id
_entity.type
_entity.pdbx_description
1 polymer ?
#
loop_
_entity_poly.entity_id
_entity_poly.type
_entity_poly.pdbx_seq_one_letter_code
_entity_poly.pdbx_strand_id
1 'polypeptide(L)'
;PMLDPDQIAAGTNIAQSEALPRSVWLLRLAPPTLLHAGVILALVLAVLVYILLWRTTIGYRIRTVGLNPSAARYAGMPVPFYIALSL
;
A
#
# COMPACT_ATOMS: atom_id res chain seq x y z
N PRO A 1 17.90 0.95 26.21
CA PRO A 1 19.16 0.21 25.92
C PRO A 1 19.13 -0.30 24.48
N MET A 2 20.17 -0.06 23.69
CA MET A 2 20.18 -0.45 22.27
C MET A 2 20.30 -1.96 22.07
N LEU A 3 20.99 -2.66 23.00
CA LEU A 3 21.00 -4.11 23.03
C LEU A 3 19.82 -4.64 23.83
N ASP A 4 19.13 -5.62 23.25
CA ASP A 4 18.06 -6.35 23.90
C ASP A 4 18.65 -7.18 25.07
N PRO A 5 18.13 -7.10 26.30
CA PRO A 5 18.70 -7.80 27.46
C PRO A 5 18.85 -9.31 27.24
N ASP A 6 17.91 -9.90 26.51
CA ASP A 6 17.88 -11.32 26.17
C ASP A 6 19.00 -11.71 25.19
N GLN A 7 19.41 -10.79 24.30
CA GLN A 7 20.49 -11.01 23.34
C GLN A 7 21.89 -10.84 23.97
N ILE A 8 22.02 -9.94 24.94
CA ILE A 8 23.23 -9.78 25.76
C ILE A 8 23.49 -11.08 26.55
N ALA A 9 22.43 -11.67 27.12
CA ALA A 9 22.49 -12.95 27.81
C ALA A 9 22.88 -14.13 26.88
N ALA A 10 22.54 -14.04 25.60
CA ALA A 10 22.90 -15.02 24.56
C ALA A 10 24.31 -14.79 23.95
N GLY A 11 25.08 -13.82 24.44
CA GLY A 11 26.47 -13.58 24.01
C GLY A 11 26.64 -12.97 22.61
N THR A 12 25.55 -12.54 21.97
CA THR A 12 25.57 -11.99 20.61
C THR A 12 25.64 -10.47 20.66
N ASN A 13 26.78 -9.90 20.25
CA ASN A 13 27.02 -8.45 20.27
C ASN A 13 27.09 -7.88 18.84
N ILE A 14 26.01 -8.04 18.07
CA ILE A 14 25.88 -7.41 16.75
C ILE A 14 25.33 -6.00 16.91
N ALA A 15 25.80 -5.06 16.09
CA ALA A 15 25.26 -3.71 16.07
C ALA A 15 23.81 -3.75 15.54
N GLN A 16 22.84 -3.48 16.40
CA GLN A 16 21.41 -3.45 16.06
C GLN A 16 20.83 -2.08 16.39
N SER A 17 19.87 -1.61 15.58
CA SER A 17 19.06 -0.44 15.93
C SER A 17 18.12 -0.76 17.09
N GLU A 18 17.70 0.28 17.82
CA GLU A 18 16.71 0.14 18.88
C GLU A 18 15.43 -0.53 18.35
N ALA A 19 14.92 -1.50 19.10
CA ALA A 19 13.68 -2.18 18.75
C ALA A 19 12.51 -1.18 18.80
N LEU A 20 11.71 -1.16 17.72
CA LEU A 20 10.53 -0.31 17.66
C LEU A 20 9.55 -0.67 18.79
N PRO A 21 9.01 0.33 19.52
CA PRO A 21 8.12 0.07 20.64
C PRO A 21 6.87 -0.67 20.18
N ARG A 22 6.35 -1.60 20.98
CA ARG A 22 5.17 -2.42 20.61
C ARG A 22 3.94 -1.61 20.20
N SER A 23 3.86 -0.33 20.59
CA SER A 23 2.80 0.61 20.21
C SER A 23 2.79 0.99 18.73
N VAL A 24 3.93 0.94 18.02
CA VAL A 24 3.97 1.26 16.58
C VAL A 24 3.70 0.04 15.69
N TRP A 25 3.60 -1.15 16.27
CA TRP A 25 3.27 -2.36 15.52
C TRP A 25 1.77 -2.42 15.28
N LEU A 26 1.37 -2.72 14.05
CA LEU A 26 -0.02 -2.98 13.74
C LEU A 26 -0.54 -4.18 14.56
N LEU A 27 -1.82 -4.12 14.95
CA LEU A 27 -2.46 -5.17 15.75
C LEU A 27 -2.33 -6.52 15.04
N ARG A 28 -1.68 -7.49 15.70
CA ARG A 28 -1.60 -8.86 15.20
C ARG A 28 -2.93 -9.57 15.42
N LEU A 29 -3.47 -10.15 14.36
CA LEU A 29 -4.77 -10.82 14.35
C LEU A 29 -4.67 -12.28 14.79
N ALA A 30 -3.55 -12.95 14.51
CA ALA A 30 -3.34 -14.36 14.85
C ALA A 30 -1.86 -14.67 15.18
N PRO A 31 -1.43 -14.61 16.45
CA PRO A 31 -0.10 -15.10 16.86
C PRO A 31 -0.02 -16.63 16.70
N PRO A 32 1.07 -17.24 16.17
CA PRO A 32 2.41 -16.69 15.85
C PRO A 32 2.58 -16.14 14.42
N THR A 33 1.49 -16.06 13.64
CA THR A 33 1.57 -15.64 12.24
C THR A 33 1.91 -14.15 12.10
N LEU A 34 2.33 -13.77 10.89
CA LEU A 34 2.52 -12.38 10.50
C LEU A 34 1.18 -11.69 10.13
N LEU A 35 0.03 -12.33 10.38
CA LEU A 35 -1.27 -11.74 10.10
C LEU A 35 -1.53 -10.55 11.03
N HIS A 36 -1.63 -9.35 10.47
CA HIS A 36 -1.94 -8.13 11.20
C HIS A 36 -3.13 -7.40 10.58
N ALA A 37 -3.68 -6.42 11.29
CA ALA A 37 -4.83 -5.61 10.88
C ALA A 37 -4.68 -4.88 9.54
N GLY A 38 -3.47 -4.87 8.96
CA GLY A 38 -3.22 -4.38 7.61
C GLY A 38 -3.98 -5.17 6.53
N VAL A 39 -4.34 -6.44 6.79
CA VAL A 39 -5.18 -7.22 5.88
C VAL A 39 -6.58 -6.61 5.75
N ILE A 40 -7.17 -6.20 6.86
CA ILE A 40 -8.49 -5.56 6.86
C ILE A 40 -8.41 -4.22 6.13
N LEU A 41 -7.38 -3.42 6.40
CA LEU A 41 -7.14 -2.16 5.70
C LEU A 41 -6.96 -2.38 4.19
N ALA A 42 -6.20 -3.40 3.79
CA ALA A 42 -5.97 -3.73 2.38
C ALA A 42 -7.29 -4.11 1.67
N LEU A 43 -8.17 -4.88 2.31
CA LEU A 43 -9.48 -5.22 1.76
C LEU A 43 -10.36 -3.97 1.57
N VAL A 44 -10.39 -3.08 2.56
CA VAL A 44 -11.13 -1.81 2.45
C VAL A 44 -10.59 -0.97 1.30
N LEU A 45 -9.26 -0.81 1.20
CA LEU A 45 -8.63 -0.07 0.11
C LEU A 45 -8.91 -0.71 -1.26
N ALA A 46 -8.89 -2.03 -1.36
CA ALA A 46 -9.21 -2.73 -2.61
C ALA A 46 -10.64 -2.43 -3.08
N VAL A 47 -11.62 -2.43 -2.16
CA VAL A 47 -13.01 -2.07 -2.47
C VAL A 47 -13.11 -0.59 -2.87
N LEU A 48 -12.42 0.31 -2.17
CA LEU A 48 -12.40 1.74 -2.52
C LEU A 48 -11.81 1.99 -3.90
N VAL A 49 -10.68 1.34 -4.22
CA VAL A 49 -10.05 1.41 -5.54
C VAL A 49 -10.96 0.84 -6.63
N TYR A 50 -11.64 -0.27 -6.36
CA TYR A 50 -12.64 -0.82 -7.27
C TYR A 50 -13.77 0.17 -7.55
N ILE A 51 -14.35 0.78 -6.51
CA ILE A 51 -15.40 1.79 -6.68
C ILE A 51 -14.85 2.99 -7.46
N LEU A 52 -13.64 3.46 -7.15
CA LEU A 52 -13.02 4.57 -7.85
C LEU A 52 -12.82 4.27 -9.33
N LEU A 53 -12.34 3.09 -9.70
CA LEU A 53 -12.07 2.71 -11.09
C LEU A 53 -13.34 2.39 -11.92
N TRP A 54 -14.35 1.78 -11.30
CA TRP A 54 -15.56 1.31 -12.02
C TRP A 54 -16.81 2.16 -11.82
N ARG A 55 -16.91 2.95 -10.75
CA ARG A 55 -18.11 3.74 -10.42
C ARG A 55 -17.90 5.24 -10.51
N THR A 56 -16.70 5.72 -10.87
CA THR A 56 -16.43 7.15 -11.02
C THR A 56 -15.96 7.53 -12.43
N THR A 57 -16.10 8.81 -12.76
CA THR A 57 -15.64 9.39 -14.03
C THR A 57 -14.12 9.42 -14.15
N ILE A 58 -13.39 9.55 -13.04
CA ILE A 58 -11.92 9.49 -13.00
C ILE A 58 -11.46 8.11 -13.46
N GLY A 59 -12.04 7.05 -12.89
CA GLY A 59 -11.77 5.67 -13.28
C GLY A 59 -12.07 5.36 -14.75
N TYR A 60 -13.15 5.93 -15.28
CA TYR A 60 -13.46 5.84 -16.71
C TYR A 60 -12.35 6.48 -17.56
N ARG A 61 -11.92 7.70 -17.22
CA ARG A 61 -10.87 8.42 -17.96
C ARG A 61 -9.53 7.67 -17.94
N ILE A 62 -9.13 7.13 -16.78
CA ILE A 62 -7.92 6.29 -16.64
C ILE A 62 -7.99 5.10 -17.62
N ARG A 63 -9.10 4.36 -17.61
CA ARG A 63 -9.28 3.19 -18.49
C ARG A 63 -9.32 3.57 -19.96
N THR A 64 -10.04 4.63 -20.34
CA THR A 64 -10.13 5.05 -21.74
C THR A 64 -8.78 5.52 -22.29
N VAL A 65 -8.01 6.27 -21.49
CA VAL A 65 -6.67 6.71 -21.87
C VAL A 65 -5.70 5.53 -21.97
N GLY A 66 -5.74 4.59 -21.02
CA GLY A 66 -4.92 3.38 -21.08
C GLY A 66 -5.23 2.46 -22.28
N LEU A 67 -6.51 2.40 -22.71
CA LEU A 67 -6.93 1.59 -23.87
C LEU A 67 -6.52 2.23 -25.20
N ASN A 68 -6.75 3.54 -25.37
CA ASN A 68 -6.34 4.26 -26.58
C ASN A 68 -6.16 5.76 -26.29
N PRO A 69 -4.93 6.23 -26.08
CA PRO A 69 -4.65 7.63 -25.79
C PRO A 69 -5.07 8.58 -26.92
N SER A 70 -5.02 8.14 -28.18
CA SER A 70 -5.38 8.97 -29.34
C SER A 70 -6.89 9.18 -29.44
N ALA A 71 -7.69 8.14 -29.18
CA ALA A 71 -9.14 8.27 -29.09
C ALA A 71 -9.57 9.13 -27.89
N ALA A 72 -8.89 8.99 -26.75
CA ALA A 72 -9.17 9.81 -25.56
C ALA A 72 -8.86 11.30 -25.80
N ARG A 73 -7.79 11.63 -26.55
CA ARG A 73 -7.49 13.01 -27.00
C ARG A 73 -8.61 13.56 -27.90
N TYR A 74 -9.09 12.75 -28.84
CA TYR A 74 -10.19 13.16 -29.72
C TYR A 74 -11.49 13.46 -28.93
N ALA A 75 -11.74 12.72 -27.85
CA ALA A 75 -12.86 12.95 -26.92
C ALA A 75 -12.63 14.12 -25.93
N GLY A 76 -11.55 14.91 -26.07
CA GLY A 76 -11.27 16.07 -25.23
C GLY A 76 -10.79 15.75 -23.81
N MET A 77 -10.26 14.55 -23.55
CA MET A 77 -9.73 14.18 -22.23
C MET A 77 -8.30 14.70 -22.04
N PRO A 78 -7.90 15.16 -20.83
CA PRO A 78 -6.53 15.63 -20.57
C PRO A 78 -5.56 14.46 -20.44
N VAL A 79 -5.11 13.96 -21.58
CA VAL A 79 -4.35 12.71 -21.72
C VAL A 79 -3.00 12.66 -20.98
N PRO A 80 -2.16 13.71 -20.89
CA PRO A 80 -0.85 13.60 -20.24
C PRO A 80 -0.92 13.17 -18.77
N PHE A 81 -1.88 13.71 -18.02
CA PHE A 81 -2.09 13.36 -16.61
C PHE A 81 -2.61 11.93 -16.45
N TYR A 82 -3.58 11.55 -17.27
CA TYR A 82 -4.19 10.22 -17.20
C TYR A 82 -3.29 9.11 -17.76
N ILE A 83 -2.36 9.40 -18.66
CA ILE A 83 -1.31 8.44 -19.08
C ILE A 83 -0.43 8.08 -17.88
N ALA A 84 0.08 9.09 -17.14
CA ALA A 84 0.92 8.86 -15.97
C ALA A 84 0.19 8.12 -14.85
N LEU A 85 -1.14 8.29 -14.76
CA LEU A 85 -1.99 7.61 -13.77
C LEU A 85 -2.43 6.21 -14.21
N SER A 86 -2.39 5.90 -15.50
CA SER A 86 -2.79 4.59 -16.06
C SER A 86 -1.64 3.60 -16.26
N LEU A 87 -0.39 4.08 -16.16
CA LEU A 87 0.84 3.27 -16.22
C LEU A 87 1.11 2.62 -14.86
#